data_AF-A0A966W4F6-F1
#
_entry.id   AF-A0A966W4F6-F1
#
_cell.length_a   1.000
_cell.length_b   1.000
_cell.length_c   1.000
_cell.angle_alpha   90.00
_cell.angle_beta   90.00
_cell.angle_gamma   90.00
#
_symmetry.space_group_name_H-M   'P 1'
#
loop_
_entity.id
_entity.type
_entity.pdbx_description
1 polymer ?
#
loop_
_entity_poly.entity_id
_entity_poly.type
_entity_poly.pdbx_seq_one_letter_code
_entity_poly.pdbx_strand_id
1 'polypeptide(L)'
;MRVTLFLFVLSGCVIKHEPKMVQSPLRAPDPKKIITLVCDEKCSEGERLRLAILEAKLNETLGSQCFEDFITAKGRPYHMLNGNPESVVKTMRTPQVILVNYFFHPAFGLAGFDVAEQPVIHMNRASIAAFGMNACAEASVMAHEIAHVKGFMHRGNENNEYNNSTVPYVINHAFDPKREDYRNGGCCL
;
A
#
# COMPACT_ATOMS: atom_id res chain seq x y z
N MET A 1 35.31 30.96 58.50
CA MET A 1 35.15 31.31 57.07
C MET A 1 34.50 30.14 56.36
N ARG A 2 33.29 30.30 55.83
CA ARG A 2 32.59 29.28 55.02
C ARG A 2 32.76 29.66 53.54
N VAL A 3 33.32 28.76 52.75
CA VAL A 3 33.45 28.90 51.29
C VAL A 3 32.28 28.15 50.67
N THR A 4 31.36 28.88 50.04
CA THR A 4 30.23 28.32 49.30
C THR A 4 30.67 28.08 47.86
N LEU A 5 30.74 26.82 47.45
CA LEU A 5 31.07 26.41 46.09
C LEU A 5 29.79 26.34 45.26
N PHE A 6 29.65 27.21 44.26
CA PHE A 6 28.54 27.15 43.29
C PHE A 6 28.93 26.25 42.12
N LEU A 7 28.22 25.13 41.98
CA LEU A 7 28.34 24.22 40.84
C LEU A 7 27.38 24.70 39.74
N PHE A 8 27.92 25.24 38.65
CA PHE A 8 27.15 25.55 37.44
C PHE A 8 27.00 24.28 36.59
N VAL A 9 25.78 23.76 36.49
CA VAL A 9 25.43 22.69 35.54
C VAL A 9 25.04 23.37 34.22
N LEU A 10 25.94 23.32 33.23
CA LEU A 10 25.65 23.75 31.86
C LEU A 10 24.75 22.69 31.20
N SER A 11 23.47 23.03 31.06
CA SER A 11 22.50 22.24 30.32
C SER A 11 22.79 22.33 28.82
N GLY A 12 23.43 21.30 28.27
CA GLY A 12 23.74 21.19 26.85
C GLY A 12 22.46 20.96 26.04
N CYS A 13 22.13 21.91 25.16
CA CYS A 13 21.06 21.77 24.18
C CYS A 13 21.51 20.79 23.09
N VAL A 14 21.00 19.56 23.12
CA VAL A 14 21.23 18.56 22.06
C VAL A 14 20.32 18.93 20.89
N ILE A 15 20.88 19.60 19.88
CA ILE A 15 20.21 19.82 18.60
C ILE A 15 20.09 18.46 17.92
N LYS A 16 18.90 17.85 17.99
CA LYS A 16 18.57 16.68 17.18
C LYS A 16 18.48 17.13 15.72
N HIS A 17 19.48 16.77 14.92
CA HIS A 17 19.37 16.85 13.47
C HIS A 17 18.36 15.79 13.02
N GLU A 18 17.14 16.21 12.70
CA GLU A 18 16.22 15.37 11.96
C GLU A 18 16.79 15.17 10.55
N PRO A 19 17.01 13.91 10.10
CA PRO A 19 17.49 13.66 8.75
C PRO A 19 16.44 14.15 7.76
N LYS A 20 16.76 15.20 7.01
CA LYS A 20 15.96 15.62 5.85
C LYS A 20 15.99 14.48 4.84
N MET A 21 14.85 13.79 4.67
CA MET A 21 14.69 12.85 3.57
C MET A 21 14.86 13.63 2.27
N VAL A 22 15.95 13.38 1.56
CA VAL A 22 16.16 13.88 0.20
C VAL A 22 15.16 13.14 -0.67
N GLN A 23 14.00 13.76 -0.91
CA GLN A 23 13.04 13.24 -1.87
C GLN A 23 13.69 13.33 -3.24
N SER A 24 14.06 12.18 -3.81
CA SER A 24 14.33 12.07 -5.24
C SER A 24 13.15 12.71 -5.98
N PRO A 25 13.38 13.56 -7.01
CA PRO A 25 12.31 14.30 -7.65
C PRO A 25 11.24 13.34 -8.14
N LEU A 26 10.07 13.38 -7.50
CA LEU A 26 8.91 12.55 -7.85
C LEU A 26 8.59 12.80 -9.32
N ARG A 27 8.76 11.76 -10.14
CA ARG A 27 8.41 11.80 -11.56
C ARG A 27 6.92 12.13 -11.66
N ALA A 28 6.56 13.08 -12.52
CA ALA A 28 5.15 13.36 -12.78
C ALA A 28 4.42 12.08 -13.23
N PRO A 29 3.17 11.84 -12.77
CA PRO A 29 2.41 10.67 -13.18
C PRO A 29 2.26 10.64 -14.69
N ASP A 30 2.48 9.46 -15.29
CA ASP A 30 2.13 9.23 -16.68
C ASP A 30 0.60 9.26 -16.79
N PRO A 31 -0.01 10.19 -17.55
CA PRO A 31 -1.47 10.31 -17.64
C PRO A 31 -2.15 9.07 -18.23
N LYS A 32 -1.37 8.15 -18.84
CA LYS A 32 -1.87 6.87 -19.35
C LYS A 32 -1.88 5.76 -18.31
N LYS A 33 -1.27 5.98 -17.13
CA LYS A 33 -1.19 5.00 -16.05
C LYS A 33 -2.09 5.39 -14.89
N ILE A 34 -2.78 4.40 -14.34
CA ILE A 34 -3.55 4.50 -13.11
C ILE A 34 -2.59 4.58 -11.91
N ILE A 35 -1.60 3.69 -11.85
CA ILE A 35 -0.60 3.67 -10.78
C ILE A 35 0.80 3.80 -11.38
N THR A 36 1.61 4.68 -10.80
CA THR A 36 3.06 4.72 -11.02
C THR A 36 3.74 4.33 -9.72
N LEU A 37 4.47 3.22 -9.70
CA LEU A 37 5.26 2.80 -8.55
C LEU A 37 6.66 3.40 -8.67
N VAL A 38 7.06 4.17 -7.67
CA VAL A 38 8.43 4.63 -7.49
C VAL A 38 8.97 4.02 -6.23
N CYS A 39 10.29 3.91 -6.11
CA CYS A 39 10.89 3.40 -4.89
C CYS A 39 12.15 4.18 -4.56
N ASP A 40 12.49 4.18 -3.28
CA ASP A 40 13.58 4.99 -2.76
C ASP A 40 14.95 4.45 -3.19
N GLU A 41 16.02 5.14 -2.76
CA GLU A 41 17.39 4.76 -3.06
C GLU A 41 17.80 3.42 -2.44
N LYS A 42 17.03 2.90 -1.46
CA LYS A 42 17.33 1.66 -0.75
C LYS A 42 16.86 0.41 -1.49
N CYS A 43 16.09 0.56 -2.57
CA CYS A 43 15.76 -0.57 -3.43
C CYS A 43 16.99 -1.12 -4.15
N SER A 44 17.15 -2.44 -4.08
CA SER A 44 18.01 -3.18 -4.98
C SER A 44 17.52 -3.11 -6.44
N GLU A 45 18.40 -3.42 -7.37
CA GLU A 45 18.05 -3.51 -8.80
C GLU A 45 16.93 -4.54 -9.06
N GLY A 46 17.00 -5.70 -8.38
CA GLY A 46 15.97 -6.73 -8.48
C GLY A 46 14.59 -6.25 -8.02
N GLU A 47 14.53 -5.41 -6.99
CA GLU A 47 13.27 -4.80 -6.52
C GLU A 47 12.73 -3.77 -7.49
N ARG A 48 13.60 -2.98 -8.12
CA ARG A 48 13.18 -2.03 -9.17
C ARG A 48 12.58 -2.76 -10.37
N LEU A 49 13.20 -3.86 -10.80
CA LEU A 49 12.66 -4.71 -11.87
C LEU A 49 11.33 -5.37 -11.44
N ARG A 50 11.26 -5.87 -10.21
CA ARG A 50 10.04 -6.45 -9.65
C ARG A 50 8.91 -5.43 -9.59
N LEU A 51 9.17 -4.20 -9.17
CA LEU A 51 8.19 -3.12 -9.15
C LEU A 51 7.62 -2.78 -10.53
N ALA A 52 8.42 -2.83 -11.58
CA ALA A 52 7.90 -2.63 -12.93
C ALA A 52 6.88 -3.72 -13.33
N ILE A 53 7.10 -4.96 -12.90
CA ILE A 53 6.16 -6.07 -13.10
C ILE A 53 4.88 -5.84 -12.29
N LEU A 54 5.01 -5.45 -11.02
CA LEU A 54 3.87 -5.20 -10.13
C LEU A 54 3.05 -3.99 -10.61
N GLU A 55 3.70 -2.93 -11.07
CA GLU A 55 3.06 -1.77 -11.69
C GLU A 55 2.24 -2.19 -12.91
N ALA A 56 2.81 -3.03 -13.78
CA ALA A 56 2.07 -3.55 -14.94
C ALA A 56 0.82 -4.34 -14.49
N LYS A 57 0.94 -5.24 -13.51
CA LYS A 57 -0.20 -6.01 -12.97
C LYS A 57 -1.26 -5.12 -12.33
N LEU A 58 -0.87 -4.11 -11.57
CA LEU A 58 -1.79 -3.13 -10.98
C LEU A 58 -2.56 -2.38 -12.06
N ASN A 59 -1.87 -1.83 -13.06
CA ASN A 59 -2.51 -1.05 -14.12
C ASN A 59 -3.40 -1.90 -15.02
N GLU A 60 -2.95 -3.11 -15.38
CA GLU A 60 -3.73 -4.06 -16.17
C GLU A 60 -5.01 -4.43 -15.43
N THR A 61 -4.90 -4.82 -14.16
CA THR A 61 -6.05 -5.24 -13.35
C THR A 61 -7.01 -4.08 -13.12
N LEU A 62 -6.55 -2.94 -12.58
CA LEU A 62 -7.40 -1.78 -12.29
C LEU A 62 -8.02 -1.15 -13.55
N GLY A 63 -7.32 -1.23 -14.68
CA GLY A 63 -7.80 -0.76 -15.98
C GLY A 63 -8.74 -1.73 -16.68
N SER A 64 -8.83 -2.98 -16.23
CA SER A 64 -9.65 -4.01 -16.87
C SER A 64 -11.15 -3.81 -16.62
N GLN A 65 -11.95 -4.33 -17.55
CA GLN A 65 -13.40 -4.50 -17.33
C GLN A 65 -13.68 -5.52 -16.23
N CYS A 66 -12.83 -6.55 -16.07
CA CYS A 66 -12.97 -7.54 -15.01
C CYS A 66 -13.02 -6.90 -13.63
N PHE A 67 -12.12 -5.94 -13.35
CA PHE A 67 -12.10 -5.25 -12.07
C PHE A 67 -13.40 -4.45 -11.84
N GLU A 68 -13.89 -3.75 -12.86
CA GLU A 68 -15.15 -3.02 -12.76
C GLU A 68 -16.35 -3.93 -12.53
N ASP A 69 -16.47 -5.02 -13.30
CA ASP A 69 -17.53 -6.01 -13.13
C ASP A 69 -17.45 -6.67 -11.75
N PHE A 70 -16.24 -6.96 -11.28
CA PHE A 70 -16.00 -7.53 -9.96
C PHE A 70 -16.48 -6.60 -8.84
N ILE A 71 -16.11 -5.32 -8.88
CA ILE A 71 -16.49 -4.32 -7.88
C ILE A 71 -17.97 -3.94 -7.97
N THR A 72 -18.58 -3.96 -9.15
CA THR A 72 -20.00 -3.58 -9.32
C THR A 72 -20.95 -4.77 -9.23
N ALA A 73 -20.43 -5.98 -9.02
CA ALA A 73 -21.23 -7.20 -8.94
C ALA A 73 -22.32 -7.13 -7.86
N LYS A 74 -23.57 -7.37 -8.29
CA LYS A 74 -24.74 -7.34 -7.42
C LYS A 74 -24.63 -8.37 -6.29
N GLY A 75 -25.00 -7.95 -5.08
CA GLY A 75 -25.14 -8.85 -3.93
C GLY A 75 -23.85 -9.08 -3.12
N ARG A 76 -22.75 -8.37 -3.43
CA ARG A 76 -21.58 -8.35 -2.54
C ARG A 76 -21.89 -7.53 -1.28
N PRO A 77 -21.57 -8.05 -0.08
CA PRO A 77 -21.62 -7.23 1.12
C PRO A 77 -20.52 -6.17 1.01
N TYR A 78 -20.92 -4.91 1.13
CA TYR A 78 -20.02 -3.76 1.14
C TYR A 78 -20.23 -3.03 2.46
N HIS A 79 -19.60 -3.50 3.54
CA HIS A 79 -19.67 -2.76 4.79
C HIS A 79 -18.77 -1.53 4.68
N MET A 80 -19.38 -0.36 4.87
CA MET A 80 -18.71 0.96 4.81
C MET A 80 -17.90 1.18 3.53
N LEU A 81 -18.60 1.20 2.39
CA LEU A 81 -18.13 2.07 1.32
C LEU A 81 -18.25 3.51 1.86
N ASN A 82 -17.15 4.21 2.02
CA ASN A 82 -17.18 5.67 1.98
C ASN A 82 -17.47 6.10 0.51
N GLY A 83 -18.60 5.65 -0.06
CA GLY A 83 -18.91 5.75 -1.48
C GLY A 83 -19.96 4.73 -1.97
N ASN A 84 -20.15 4.64 -3.29
CA ASN A 84 -20.84 3.55 -3.99
C ASN A 84 -19.81 2.74 -4.83
N PRO A 85 -20.12 1.52 -5.30
CA PRO A 85 -19.18 0.72 -6.09
C PRO A 85 -18.56 1.47 -7.28
N GLU A 86 -19.35 2.29 -7.97
CA GLU A 86 -18.90 3.10 -9.12
C GLU A 86 -17.85 4.14 -8.69
N SER A 87 -18.03 4.75 -7.52
CA SER A 87 -17.05 5.68 -6.95
C SER A 87 -15.76 4.97 -6.54
N VAL A 88 -15.82 3.70 -6.10
CA VAL A 88 -14.61 2.91 -5.82
C VAL A 88 -13.84 2.68 -7.11
N VAL A 89 -14.50 2.24 -8.18
CA VAL A 89 -13.85 2.05 -9.49
C VAL A 89 -13.22 3.35 -9.97
N LYS A 90 -13.96 4.47 -9.91
CA LYS A 90 -13.47 5.79 -10.31
C LYS A 90 -12.26 6.24 -9.49
N THR A 91 -12.32 6.11 -8.16
CA THR A 91 -11.25 6.50 -7.25
C THR A 91 -10.00 5.64 -7.45
N MET A 92 -10.17 4.32 -7.56
CA MET A 92 -9.06 3.40 -7.81
C MET A 92 -8.40 3.60 -9.17
N ARG A 93 -9.16 4.03 -10.19
CA ARG A 93 -8.64 4.39 -11.52
C ARG A 93 -8.02 5.80 -11.60
N THR A 94 -8.08 6.60 -10.54
CA THR A 94 -7.48 7.94 -10.55
C THR A 94 -5.95 7.84 -10.55
N PRO A 95 -5.24 8.44 -11.53
CA PRO A 95 -3.79 8.40 -11.65
C PRO A 95 -3.08 8.83 -10.36
N GLN A 96 -2.13 8.03 -9.89
CA GLN A 96 -1.36 8.34 -8.68
C GLN A 96 0.05 7.76 -8.71
N VAL A 97 1.01 8.53 -8.19
CA VAL A 97 2.37 8.06 -7.93
C VAL A 97 2.44 7.57 -6.50
N ILE A 98 2.93 6.35 -6.30
CA ILE A 98 3.04 5.69 -5.00
C ILE A 98 4.51 5.37 -4.75
N LEU A 99 5.04 5.86 -3.62
CA LEU A 99 6.38 5.49 -3.15
C LEU A 99 6.31 4.15 -2.41
N VAL A 100 7.04 3.16 -2.91
CA VAL A 100 7.19 1.86 -2.26
C VAL A 100 8.49 1.85 -1.47
N ASN A 101 8.39 1.61 -0.17
CA ASN A 101 9.53 1.41 0.71
C ASN A 101 9.59 -0.06 1.12
N TYR A 102 10.58 -0.78 0.60
CA TYR A 102 10.84 -2.13 1.06
C TYR A 102 11.65 -2.11 2.36
N PHE A 103 11.16 -2.84 3.36
CA PHE A 103 11.86 -3.07 4.63
C PHE A 103 11.93 -4.58 4.93
N PHE A 104 12.71 -4.96 5.93
CA PHE A 104 12.78 -6.36 6.39
C PHE A 104 12.48 -6.41 7.89
N HIS A 105 11.43 -7.13 8.27
CA HIS A 105 11.17 -7.42 9.67
C HIS A 105 10.60 -8.83 9.84
N PRO A 106 11.32 -9.77 10.48
CA PRO A 106 10.92 -11.19 10.53
C PRO A 106 9.69 -11.46 11.41
N ALA A 107 9.48 -10.66 12.47
CA ALA A 107 8.34 -10.82 13.39
C ALA A 107 7.08 -10.04 13.00
N PHE A 108 7.14 -9.07 12.07
CA PHE A 108 5.94 -8.37 11.61
C PHE A 108 5.33 -9.20 10.48
N GLY A 109 4.24 -9.91 10.77
CA GLY A 109 3.54 -10.73 9.78
C GLY A 109 2.80 -9.94 8.69
N LEU A 110 2.74 -8.61 8.80
CA LEU A 110 2.13 -7.75 7.79
C LEU A 110 3.00 -7.71 6.52
N ALA A 111 2.35 -7.82 5.37
CA ALA A 111 3.01 -7.71 4.08
C ALA A 111 3.12 -6.26 3.60
N GLY A 112 2.13 -5.42 3.95
CA GLY A 112 2.00 -4.02 3.61
C GLY A 112 1.54 -3.18 4.80
N PHE A 113 1.83 -1.88 4.77
CA PHE A 113 1.09 -0.84 5.50
C PHE A 113 1.32 0.52 4.83
N ASP A 114 0.36 1.44 4.91
CA ASP A 114 0.52 2.82 4.49
C ASP A 114 1.09 3.70 5.60
N VAL A 115 1.76 4.79 5.21
CA VAL A 115 1.98 5.91 6.14
C VAL A 115 0.79 6.84 6.01
N ALA A 116 0.10 7.07 7.12
CA ALA A 116 -1.03 7.98 7.18
C ALA A 116 -0.73 9.29 6.44
N GLU A 117 -1.66 9.68 5.57
CA GLU A 117 -1.65 10.94 4.80
C GLU A 117 -0.52 11.07 3.76
N GLN A 118 0.23 9.99 3.47
CA GLN A 118 1.28 9.99 2.47
C GLN A 118 1.02 8.92 1.41
N PRO A 119 1.36 9.18 0.13
CA PRO A 119 1.29 8.17 -0.92
C PRO A 119 2.49 7.21 -0.83
N VAL A 120 2.67 6.60 0.35
CA VAL A 120 3.79 5.73 0.68
C VAL A 120 3.22 4.42 1.20
N ILE A 121 3.67 3.31 0.61
CA ILE A 121 3.37 1.96 1.08
C ILE A 121 4.67 1.27 1.49
N HIS A 122 4.62 0.55 2.60
CA HIS A 122 5.76 -0.17 3.16
C HIS A 122 5.58 -1.66 2.95
N MET A 123 6.47 -2.28 2.18
CA MET A 123 6.41 -3.71 1.86
C MET A 123 7.43 -4.50 2.66
N ASN A 124 6.99 -5.50 3.41
CA ASN A 124 7.88 -6.35 4.20
C ASN A 124 8.44 -7.51 3.36
N ARG A 125 9.75 -7.46 3.09
CA ARG A 125 10.49 -8.53 2.39
C ARG A 125 10.33 -9.90 3.07
N ALA A 126 10.32 -9.93 4.40
CA ALA A 126 10.21 -11.18 5.15
C ALA A 126 8.88 -11.88 4.88
N SER A 127 7.78 -11.12 4.88
CA SER A 127 6.43 -11.63 4.57
C SER A 127 6.33 -12.10 3.12
N ILE A 128 6.80 -11.30 2.15
CA ILE A 128 6.77 -11.66 0.72
C ILE A 128 7.49 -13.00 0.48
N ALA A 129 8.67 -13.16 1.08
CA ALA A 129 9.46 -14.39 0.96
C ALA A 129 8.82 -15.57 1.70
N ALA A 130 8.36 -15.38 2.94
CA ALA A 130 7.78 -16.44 3.76
C ALA A 130 6.48 -17.01 3.15
N PHE A 131 5.67 -16.16 2.52
CA PHE A 131 4.42 -16.56 1.87
C PHE A 131 4.60 -16.99 0.41
N GLY A 132 5.81 -16.88 -0.17
CA GLY A 132 6.07 -17.25 -1.56
C GLY A 132 5.20 -16.48 -2.56
N MET A 133 4.98 -15.18 -2.33
CA MET A 133 4.02 -14.39 -3.10
C MET A 133 4.43 -14.29 -4.58
N ASN A 134 3.52 -14.73 -5.46
CA ASN A 134 3.66 -14.45 -6.89
C ASN A 134 3.34 -12.96 -7.19
N ALA A 135 3.52 -12.53 -8.43
CA ALA A 135 3.33 -11.12 -8.80
C ALA A 135 1.90 -10.62 -8.55
N CYS A 136 0.88 -11.45 -8.77
CA CYS A 136 -0.51 -11.07 -8.51
C CYS A 136 -0.82 -10.98 -7.02
N ALA A 137 -0.30 -11.91 -6.20
CA ALA A 137 -0.46 -11.86 -4.74
C ALA A 137 0.22 -10.62 -4.15
N GLU A 138 1.41 -10.27 -4.61
CA GLU A 138 2.10 -9.06 -4.17
C GLU A 138 1.39 -7.78 -4.67
N ALA A 139 0.92 -7.77 -5.93
CA ALA A 139 0.11 -6.66 -6.46
C ALA A 139 -1.22 -6.52 -5.72
N SER A 140 -1.82 -7.62 -5.26
CA SER A 140 -3.02 -7.64 -4.43
C SER A 140 -2.81 -6.92 -3.10
N VAL A 141 -1.71 -7.23 -2.41
CA VAL A 141 -1.29 -6.51 -1.19
C VAL A 141 -1.08 -5.03 -1.48
N MET A 142 -0.35 -4.69 -2.56
CA MET A 142 -0.15 -3.29 -2.92
C MET A 142 -1.46 -2.57 -3.25
N ALA A 143 -2.40 -3.22 -3.93
CA ALA A 143 -3.70 -2.64 -4.26
C ALA A 143 -4.54 -2.35 -3.01
N HIS A 144 -4.45 -3.23 -1.99
CA HIS A 144 -5.03 -3.01 -0.67
C HIS A 144 -4.43 -1.75 -0.01
N GLU A 145 -3.11 -1.63 0.05
CA GLU A 145 -2.46 -0.44 0.65
C GLU A 145 -2.74 0.84 -0.16
N ILE A 146 -2.83 0.74 -1.48
CA ILE A 146 -3.20 1.86 -2.36
C ILE A 146 -4.64 2.31 -2.09
N ALA A 147 -5.54 1.39 -1.72
CA ALA A 147 -6.90 1.76 -1.32
C ALA A 147 -6.87 2.63 -0.04
N HIS A 148 -5.99 2.33 0.92
CA HIS A 148 -5.75 3.19 2.09
C HIS A 148 -5.22 4.57 1.70
N VAL A 149 -4.21 4.62 0.83
CA VAL A 149 -3.68 5.89 0.28
C VAL A 149 -4.79 6.71 -0.42
N LYS A 150 -5.79 6.06 -1.01
CA LYS A 150 -6.95 6.69 -1.66
C LYS A 150 -8.11 7.03 -0.71
N GLY A 151 -7.91 6.86 0.60
CA GLY A 151 -8.85 7.26 1.66
C GLY A 151 -9.87 6.19 2.05
N PHE A 152 -9.71 4.95 1.57
CA PHE A 152 -10.55 3.84 2.00
C PHE A 152 -10.00 3.20 3.27
N MET A 153 -10.87 2.88 4.23
CA MET A 153 -10.45 2.38 5.54
C MET A 153 -11.19 1.10 5.92
N HIS A 154 -10.61 0.35 6.86
CA HIS A 154 -11.24 -0.78 7.53
C HIS A 154 -11.02 -0.65 9.05
N ARG A 155 -11.66 -1.52 9.85
CA ARG A 155 -11.59 -1.45 11.31
C ARG A 155 -10.41 -2.26 11.84
N GLY A 156 -9.24 -1.62 11.89
CA GLY A 156 -8.02 -2.24 12.40
C GLY A 156 -7.64 -3.52 11.64
N ASN A 157 -6.75 -4.34 12.20
CA ASN A 157 -6.20 -5.50 11.48
C ASN A 157 -6.93 -6.82 11.81
N GLU A 158 -8.17 -6.75 12.27
CA GLU A 158 -8.94 -7.94 12.63
C GLU A 158 -9.39 -8.70 11.37
N ASN A 159 -9.10 -10.00 11.29
CA ASN A 159 -9.67 -10.86 10.26
C ASN A 159 -11.09 -11.26 10.66
N ASN A 160 -12.05 -10.41 10.35
CA ASN A 160 -13.47 -10.62 10.65
C ASN A 160 -14.32 -10.36 9.39
N GLU A 161 -15.57 -10.84 9.42
CA GLU A 161 -16.51 -10.70 8.30
C GLU A 161 -16.71 -9.24 7.88
N TYR A 162 -16.66 -8.32 8.85
CA TYR A 162 -16.77 -6.90 8.59
C TYR A 162 -15.62 -6.40 7.71
N ASN A 163 -14.36 -6.61 8.11
CA ASN A 163 -13.18 -6.15 7.37
C ASN A 163 -13.10 -6.81 5.98
N ASN A 164 -13.48 -8.09 5.84
CA ASN A 164 -13.51 -8.79 4.56
C ASN A 164 -14.46 -8.17 3.52
N SER A 165 -15.36 -7.30 3.94
CA SER A 165 -16.30 -6.58 3.07
C SER A 165 -15.98 -5.09 2.90
N THR A 166 -14.87 -4.62 3.50
CA THR A 166 -14.40 -3.24 3.32
C THR A 166 -13.64 -3.08 2.01
N VAL A 167 -13.58 -1.85 1.51
CA VAL A 167 -13.00 -1.57 0.19
C VAL A 167 -11.57 -2.11 -0.01
N PRO A 168 -10.61 -1.92 0.92
CA PRO A 168 -9.25 -2.45 0.73
C PRO A 168 -9.21 -3.97 0.55
N TYR A 169 -9.95 -4.73 1.37
CA TYR A 169 -10.02 -6.19 1.26
C TYR A 169 -10.79 -6.66 0.03
N VAL A 170 -11.87 -5.96 -0.35
CA VAL A 170 -12.58 -6.30 -1.59
C VAL A 170 -11.68 -6.05 -2.82
N ILE A 171 -10.89 -4.98 -2.81
CA ILE A 171 -9.90 -4.72 -3.88
C ILE A 171 -8.84 -5.82 -3.89
N ASN A 172 -8.32 -6.24 -2.73
CA ASN A 172 -7.38 -7.36 -2.62
C ASN A 172 -7.94 -8.61 -3.34
N HIS A 173 -9.20 -8.96 -3.07
CA HIS A 173 -9.86 -10.09 -3.71
C HIS A 173 -10.01 -9.95 -5.22
N ALA A 174 -10.05 -8.76 -5.81
CA ALA A 174 -10.09 -8.61 -7.27
C ALA A 174 -8.80 -9.14 -7.95
N PHE A 175 -7.68 -9.16 -7.21
CA PHE A 175 -6.38 -9.65 -7.68
C PHE A 175 -6.13 -11.12 -7.35
N ASP A 176 -7.03 -11.78 -6.63
CA ASP A 176 -6.92 -13.21 -6.35
C ASP A 176 -6.88 -14.01 -7.67
N PRO A 177 -6.22 -15.18 -7.70
CA PRO A 177 -6.29 -16.07 -8.85
C PRO A 177 -7.74 -16.50 -9.10
N LYS A 178 -8.11 -16.63 -10.38
CA LYS A 178 -9.47 -17.00 -10.79
C LYS A 178 -9.87 -18.33 -10.16
N ARG A 179 -10.92 -18.33 -9.35
CA ARG A 179 -11.59 -19.54 -8.86
C ARG A 179 -12.88 -19.76 -9.66
N GLU A 180 -13.44 -20.97 -9.59
CA GLU A 180 -14.61 -21.35 -10.41
C GLU A 180 -15.87 -20.53 -10.09
N ASP A 181 -15.94 -19.86 -8.94
CA ASP A 181 -17.01 -18.93 -8.65
C ASP A 181 -16.64 -17.50 -9.08
N TYR A 182 -17.45 -16.93 -9.97
CA TYR A 182 -17.37 -15.54 -10.45
C TYR A 182 -17.45 -14.48 -9.32
N ARG A 183 -17.67 -14.92 -8.08
CA ARG A 183 -17.65 -14.10 -6.87
C ARG A 183 -16.26 -14.01 -6.24
N ASN A 184 -15.31 -14.89 -6.57
CA ASN A 184 -13.94 -14.84 -6.05
C ASN A 184 -12.94 -14.46 -7.14
N GLY A 185 -12.47 -13.21 -7.07
CA GLY A 185 -11.37 -12.63 -7.83
C GLY A 185 -11.22 -12.99 -9.30
N GLY A 186 -9.97 -13.06 -9.72
CA GLY A 186 -9.54 -13.55 -11.02
C GLY A 186 -9.19 -12.49 -12.06
N CYS A 187 -9.04 -11.23 -11.67
CA CYS A 187 -8.74 -10.16 -12.63
C CYS A 187 -7.25 -9.96 -12.88
N CYS A 188 -6.38 -10.47 -12.01
CA CYS A 188 -4.94 -10.48 -12.25
C CYS A 188 -4.55 -11.75 -13.02
N LEU A 189 -4.27 -11.58 -14.30
CA LEU A 189 -3.69 -12.59 -15.20
C LEU A 189 -2.17 -12.40 -15.25
#